data_AF-A0AAD9VRS2-F1
#
_entry.id   AF-A0AAD9VRS2-F1
#
_cell.length_a   1.000
_cell.length_b   1.000
_cell.length_c   1.000
_cell.angle_alpha   90.00
_cell.angle_beta   90.00
_cell.angle_gamma   90.00
#
_symmetry.space_group_name_H-M   'P 1'
#
loop_
_entity.id
_entity.type
_entity.pdbx_description
1 polymer ?
#
loop_
_entity_poly.entity_id
_entity_poly.type
_entity_poly.pdbx_seq_one_letter_code
_entity_poly.pdbx_strand_id
1 'polypeptide(L)'
;MSSRKDSPFASAAYISLVYSIFCTQNSKNKSKLSTATYENCLTYRQDNEMHSLLTSIHCNEIMDEPSEIQSFYKGKTIFITGGSGLMGKVLIEKLLYSCSDLDKIYILIRSKRGRTPDMRIDEMIKLPMFQRVRKQKPHMIKKLIPLNGDVTLNDLGLTEEQHECLINETHIVFHCAATLRLEANLKDAVEMNTVGTKRLLELGKKMKKLQVFVHLSTAFCHVDQEELGERVYDSPDDPYDVMRLVQWLDEDAINLITPKLIAPHPNTYTYSKRLAEKLVSDEFPNMPVVIARPSIVTPALKEPLPGWVDNLNGPVGLVIGAGKGVIRSMHCNANYHAEVIPVDVAINALIGIAQKVATAQTKYKNVPVYNITQSTIRPMTWGEVLEKGKKVARDYPFEGQIWYPDGDIRSSKFVHNLFVFFFHLIPAYLIDFLMLIFRQKRFMVRIQKRISDGLEVLQYFTTRDWVFHNTNMLVMWGDMSPKDKELFPLDLLHVDILSYMRDIILGARQYCMKEDLSSLPRARIHQRILYVIHVTTIYLFYFGILYLVYKNVEFVRVFLDYFTDKMKMLPLVGSIIETHSS
;
A
#
# COMPACT_ATOMS: atom_id res chain seq x y z
N MET A 1 4.73 -21.96 47.62
CA MET A 1 5.68 -21.24 48.51
C MET A 1 6.39 -20.17 47.70
N SER A 2 6.38 -18.94 48.22
CA SER A 2 7.21 -17.77 47.87
C SER A 2 6.96 -17.01 46.55
N SER A 3 6.42 -15.80 46.75
CA SER A 3 6.27 -14.63 45.86
C SER A 3 7.58 -13.84 45.63
N ARG A 4 7.64 -13.06 44.54
CA ARG A 4 8.29 -11.72 44.34
C ARG A 4 7.96 -11.30 42.89
N LYS A 5 7.18 -10.27 42.55
CA LYS A 5 7.26 -8.79 42.72
C LYS A 5 8.61 -8.21 42.27
N ASP A 6 8.69 -7.82 40.99
CA ASP A 6 9.73 -6.94 40.44
C ASP A 6 9.23 -5.49 40.39
N SER A 7 10.13 -4.57 40.77
CA SER A 7 9.90 -3.14 40.98
C SER A 7 10.68 -2.27 39.98
N PRO A 8 10.28 -1.02 39.72
CA PRO A 8 10.78 -0.17 38.63
C PRO A 8 11.99 0.69 39.04
N PHE A 9 13.06 0.10 39.58
CA PHE A 9 14.23 0.85 40.07
C PHE A 9 15.46 0.86 39.14
N ALA A 10 15.38 0.27 37.94
CA ALA A 10 16.53 0.17 37.04
C ALA A 10 16.76 1.41 36.12
N SER A 11 15.80 2.33 35.98
CA SER A 11 15.96 3.50 35.07
C SER A 11 16.58 4.75 35.70
N ALA A 12 16.57 4.87 37.04
CA ALA A 12 17.09 6.04 37.74
C ALA A 12 18.63 6.11 37.74
N ALA A 13 19.31 4.95 37.69
CA ALA A 13 20.77 4.89 37.68
C ALA A 13 21.39 5.35 36.34
N TYR A 14 20.65 5.20 35.23
CA TYR A 14 21.13 5.58 33.90
C TYR A 14 21.05 7.10 33.67
N ILE A 15 20.04 7.77 34.24
CA ILE A 15 19.84 9.21 34.12
C ILE A 15 20.84 9.99 35.00
N SER A 16 21.19 9.46 36.18
CA SER A 16 22.18 10.09 37.07
C SER A 16 23.61 10.07 36.48
N LEU A 17 23.94 9.08 35.64
CA LEU A 17 25.23 8.98 34.96
C LEU A 17 25.38 10.02 33.83
N VAL A 18 24.29 10.29 33.09
CA VAL A 18 24.28 11.28 31.99
C VAL A 18 24.35 12.71 32.55
N TYR A 19 23.74 12.98 33.70
CA TYR A 19 23.79 14.31 34.34
C TYR A 19 25.16 14.63 34.97
N SER A 20 25.88 13.62 35.48
CA SER A 20 27.23 13.76 36.03
C SER A 20 28.28 14.14 34.96
N ILE A 21 28.09 13.65 33.72
CA ILE A 21 28.95 13.98 32.57
C ILE A 21 28.70 15.40 32.06
N PHE A 22 27.46 15.92 32.20
CA PHE A 22 27.12 17.27 31.76
C PHE A 22 27.57 18.35 32.77
N CYS A 23 27.56 18.04 34.07
CA CYS A 23 27.95 18.99 35.12
C CYS A 23 29.47 19.12 35.36
N THR A 24 30.31 18.30 34.71
CA THR A 24 31.78 18.36 34.83
C THR A 24 32.44 19.28 33.80
N GLN A 25 31.71 19.83 32.82
CA GLN A 25 32.26 20.73 31.79
C GLN A 25 32.08 22.23 32.06
N ASN A 26 31.45 22.65 33.15
CA ASN A 26 31.28 24.07 33.46
C ASN A 26 31.60 24.37 34.93
N SER A 27 32.90 24.42 35.26
CA SER A 27 33.38 25.01 36.51
C SER A 27 34.49 26.04 36.24
N LYS A 28 34.10 27.27 35.92
CA LYS A 28 34.90 28.45 36.25
C LYS A 28 34.01 29.47 36.95
N ASN A 29 34.42 29.81 38.17
CA ASN A 29 33.86 30.79 39.11
C ASN A 29 32.94 30.23 40.22
N LYS A 30 33.58 29.80 41.31
CA LYS A 30 33.00 29.90 42.66
C LYS A 30 33.19 31.34 43.16
N SER A 31 32.11 32.01 43.56
CA SER A 31 32.03 32.62 44.90
C SER A 31 30.62 33.15 45.19
N LYS A 32 30.20 32.97 46.45
CA LYS A 32 29.02 33.51 47.13
C LYS A 32 27.65 32.92 46.75
N LEU A 33 27.17 31.99 47.56
CA LEU A 33 25.74 31.87 47.83
C LEU A 33 25.55 31.58 49.33
N SER A 34 24.95 32.54 50.04
CA SER A 34 24.54 32.43 51.43
C SER A 34 23.20 31.69 51.54
N THR A 35 22.95 31.14 52.73
CA THR A 35 21.87 30.26 53.20
C THR A 35 20.40 30.71 53.03
N ALA A 36 20.09 31.67 52.17
CA ALA A 36 18.72 32.16 51.93
C ALA A 36 17.97 31.43 50.80
N THR A 37 18.61 30.47 50.11
CA THR A 37 18.05 29.84 48.90
C THR A 37 17.21 28.59 49.18
N TYR A 38 17.26 28.02 50.38
CA TYR A 38 16.63 26.72 50.65
C TYR A 38 15.13 26.83 50.99
N GLU A 39 14.72 27.86 51.74
CA GLU A 39 13.31 28.08 52.08
C GLU A 39 12.48 28.62 50.90
N ASN A 40 13.08 29.48 50.07
CA ASN A 40 12.47 29.92 48.81
C ASN A 40 12.38 28.79 47.77
N CYS A 41 13.32 27.83 47.77
CA CYS A 41 13.21 26.65 46.91
C CYS A 41 12.09 25.70 47.34
N LEU A 42 11.73 25.63 48.62
CA LEU A 42 10.67 24.74 49.10
C LEU A 42 9.27 25.27 48.78
N THR A 43 9.07 26.59 48.87
CA THR A 43 7.83 27.26 48.42
C THR A 43 7.70 27.23 46.90
N TYR A 44 8.77 27.51 46.15
CA TYR A 44 8.77 27.42 44.67
C TYR A 44 8.59 25.98 44.14
N ARG A 45 8.93 24.97 44.95
CA ARG A 45 8.79 23.54 44.60
C ARG A 45 7.38 23.02 44.93
N GLN A 46 6.74 23.51 45.99
CA GLN A 46 5.34 23.21 46.28
C GLN A 46 4.39 23.85 45.25
N ASP A 47 4.65 25.09 44.82
CA ASP A 47 3.87 25.74 43.78
C ASP A 47 4.06 25.06 42.41
N ASN A 48 5.26 24.60 42.06
CA ASN A 48 5.49 23.84 40.83
C ASN A 48 4.97 22.41 40.89
N GLU A 49 4.99 21.73 42.05
CA GLU A 49 4.36 20.41 42.18
C GLU A 49 2.85 20.51 42.08
N MET A 50 2.23 21.49 42.73
CA MET A 50 0.79 21.75 42.63
C MET A 50 0.39 22.24 41.24
N HIS A 51 1.18 23.08 40.58
CA HIS A 51 0.95 23.46 39.20
C HIS A 51 1.17 22.28 38.24
N SER A 52 2.15 21.40 38.47
CA SER A 52 2.37 20.18 37.66
C SER A 52 1.29 19.13 37.91
N LEU A 53 0.73 19.05 39.12
CA LEU A 53 -0.40 18.20 39.47
C LEU A 53 -1.69 18.76 38.91
N LEU A 54 -1.93 20.08 38.95
CA LEU A 54 -3.07 20.72 38.30
C LEU A 54 -2.95 20.62 36.77
N THR A 55 -1.77 20.77 36.19
CA THR A 55 -1.53 20.55 34.76
C THR A 55 -1.62 19.06 34.42
N SER A 56 -1.25 18.14 35.29
CA SER A 56 -1.41 16.68 35.13
C SER A 56 -2.87 16.24 35.28
N ILE A 57 -3.63 16.84 36.20
CA ILE A 57 -5.05 16.57 36.43
C ILE A 57 -5.86 17.18 35.29
N HIS A 58 -5.55 18.41 34.88
CA HIS A 58 -6.17 19.07 33.72
C HIS A 58 -5.79 18.39 32.39
N CYS A 59 -4.55 17.92 32.20
CA CYS A 59 -4.18 17.09 31.06
C CYS A 59 -4.82 15.70 31.07
N ASN A 60 -5.02 15.10 32.25
CA ASN A 60 -5.75 13.83 32.37
C ASN A 60 -7.26 14.00 32.11
N GLU A 61 -7.85 15.14 32.48
CA GLU A 61 -9.24 15.49 32.15
C GLU A 61 -9.42 15.81 30.65
N ILE A 62 -8.45 16.50 30.01
CA ILE A 62 -8.45 16.77 28.55
C ILE A 62 -8.20 15.49 27.71
N MET A 63 -7.59 14.46 28.30
CA MET A 63 -7.37 13.18 27.62
C MET A 63 -8.65 12.34 27.43
N ASP A 64 -9.70 12.57 28.22
CA ASP A 64 -10.95 11.80 28.16
C ASP A 64 -12.00 12.35 27.17
N GLU A 65 -11.89 13.60 26.73
CA GLU A 65 -12.86 14.14 25.75
C GLU A 65 -12.63 13.59 24.34
N PRO A 66 -13.66 13.08 23.64
CA PRO A 66 -13.48 12.56 22.28
C PRO A 66 -12.99 13.67 21.34
N SER A 67 -12.07 13.34 20.42
CA SER A 67 -11.64 14.26 19.37
C SER A 67 -12.81 14.68 18.47
N GLU A 68 -12.65 15.67 17.59
CA GLU A 68 -13.74 16.12 16.71
C GLU A 68 -14.20 15.00 15.77
N ILE A 69 -13.27 14.22 15.22
CA ILE A 69 -13.59 13.05 14.41
C ILE A 69 -14.33 12.02 15.26
N GLN A 70 -13.83 11.66 16.45
CA GLN A 70 -14.52 10.69 17.32
C GLN A 70 -15.94 11.15 17.68
N SER A 71 -16.10 12.45 17.99
CA SER A 71 -17.38 13.07 18.31
C SER A 71 -18.36 13.02 17.14
N PHE A 72 -17.89 13.24 15.91
CA PHE A 72 -18.72 13.12 14.71
C PHE A 72 -19.29 11.70 14.53
N TYR A 73 -18.49 10.67 14.78
CA TYR A 73 -18.91 9.27 14.65
C TYR A 73 -19.75 8.75 15.83
N LYS A 74 -19.83 9.48 16.94
CA LYS A 74 -20.62 9.10 18.12
C LYS A 74 -22.09 8.89 17.76
N GLY A 75 -22.61 7.70 18.09
CA GLY A 75 -23.99 7.29 17.82
C GLY A 75 -24.34 7.16 16.34
N LYS A 76 -23.35 7.17 15.42
CA LYS A 76 -23.60 7.05 13.98
C LYS A 76 -23.62 5.60 13.54
N THR A 77 -24.50 5.32 12.59
CA THR A 77 -24.58 4.04 11.88
C THR A 77 -23.91 4.19 10.53
N ILE A 78 -23.00 3.26 10.23
CA ILE A 78 -22.15 3.30 9.03
C ILE A 78 -22.51 2.13 8.13
N PHE A 79 -22.65 2.37 6.83
CA PHE A 79 -22.79 1.33 5.83
C PHE A 79 -21.54 1.26 4.94
N ILE A 80 -20.91 0.08 4.87
CA ILE A 80 -19.67 -0.14 4.11
C ILE A 80 -19.89 -1.20 3.04
N THR A 81 -19.68 -0.83 1.78
CA THR A 81 -19.51 -1.81 0.69
C THR A 81 -18.04 -2.12 0.48
N GLY A 82 -17.72 -3.34 0.03
CA GLY A 82 -16.31 -3.73 -0.15
C GLY A 82 -15.55 -3.95 1.17
N GLY A 83 -16.26 -4.09 2.30
CA GLY A 83 -15.67 -4.26 3.65
C GLY A 83 -14.73 -5.47 3.78
N SER A 84 -14.86 -6.49 2.93
CA SER A 84 -13.96 -7.65 2.93
C SER A 84 -12.66 -7.47 2.11
N GLY A 85 -12.50 -6.35 1.39
CA GLY A 85 -11.27 -5.98 0.69
C GLY A 85 -10.22 -5.37 1.64
N LEU A 86 -9.01 -5.10 1.14
CA LEU A 86 -7.91 -4.54 1.94
C LEU A 86 -8.30 -3.21 2.61
N MET A 87 -8.68 -2.20 1.79
CA MET A 87 -9.16 -0.90 2.28
C MET A 87 -10.32 -1.07 3.27
N GLY A 88 -11.35 -1.84 2.90
CA GLY A 88 -12.54 -2.05 3.73
C GLY A 88 -12.22 -2.66 5.10
N LYS A 89 -11.31 -3.64 5.17
CA LYS A 89 -10.88 -4.24 6.43
C LYS A 89 -10.14 -3.24 7.32
N VAL A 90 -9.24 -2.44 6.75
CA VAL A 90 -8.48 -1.43 7.50
C VAL A 90 -9.43 -0.32 7.98
N LEU A 91 -10.43 0.06 7.17
CA LEU A 91 -11.48 1.02 7.55
C LEU A 91 -12.27 0.52 8.75
N ILE A 92 -12.77 -0.72 8.67
CA ILE A 92 -13.55 -1.35 9.74
C ILE A 92 -12.70 -1.43 11.01
N GLU A 93 -11.47 -1.94 10.91
CA GLU A 93 -10.57 -2.03 12.06
C GLU A 93 -10.36 -0.66 12.72
N LYS A 94 -10.06 0.36 11.92
CA LYS A 94 -9.79 1.71 12.40
C LYS A 94 -11.02 2.33 13.07
N LEU A 95 -12.21 2.19 12.48
CA LEU A 95 -13.47 2.68 13.06
C LEU A 95 -13.79 1.97 14.37
N LEU A 96 -13.66 0.63 14.44
CA LEU A 96 -13.90 -0.12 15.68
C LEU A 96 -12.91 0.27 16.78
N TYR A 97 -11.65 0.53 16.43
CA TYR A 97 -10.61 0.84 17.39
C TYR A 97 -10.65 2.31 17.85
N SER A 98 -10.76 3.26 16.94
CA SER A 98 -10.65 4.69 17.23
C SER A 98 -12.00 5.38 17.45
N CYS A 99 -13.11 4.90 16.88
CA CYS A 99 -14.44 5.52 17.01
C CYS A 99 -15.40 4.63 17.82
N SER A 100 -15.05 4.31 19.06
CA SER A 100 -15.75 3.28 19.84
C SER A 100 -17.20 3.60 20.19
N ASP A 101 -17.58 4.87 20.16
CA ASP A 101 -18.95 5.32 20.45
C ASP A 101 -19.88 5.32 19.24
N LEU A 102 -19.43 4.84 18.06
CA LEU A 102 -20.34 4.58 16.92
C LEU A 102 -21.43 3.58 17.31
N ASP A 103 -22.59 3.62 16.67
CA ASP A 103 -23.69 2.70 16.98
C ASP A 103 -23.41 1.30 16.40
N LYS A 104 -23.42 1.19 15.07
CA LYS A 104 -23.14 -0.07 14.36
C LYS A 104 -22.62 0.16 12.94
N ILE A 105 -22.01 -0.87 12.39
CA ILE A 105 -21.47 -0.91 11.03
C ILE A 105 -22.17 -2.03 10.26
N TYR A 106 -23.02 -1.65 9.31
CA TYR A 106 -23.54 -2.56 8.30
C TYR A 106 -22.46 -2.84 7.24
N ILE A 107 -22.21 -4.12 6.96
CA ILE A 107 -21.20 -4.53 5.98
C ILE A 107 -21.87 -5.35 4.88
N LEU A 108 -21.89 -4.83 3.66
CA LEU A 108 -22.32 -5.59 2.49
C LEU A 108 -21.26 -6.65 2.15
N ILE A 109 -21.61 -7.92 2.32
CA ILE A 109 -20.70 -9.04 2.08
C ILE A 109 -21.40 -10.18 1.34
N ARG A 110 -20.71 -10.69 0.32
CA ARG A 110 -21.22 -11.78 -0.51
C ARG A 110 -21.01 -13.13 0.15
N SER A 111 -22.01 -13.99 0.06
CA SER A 111 -21.79 -15.43 0.24
C SER A 111 -20.80 -15.94 -0.81
N LYS A 112 -19.81 -16.75 -0.43
CA LYS A 112 -18.80 -17.25 -1.36
C LYS A 112 -18.29 -18.62 -0.96
N ARG A 113 -18.27 -19.56 -1.92
CA ARG A 113 -17.74 -20.94 -1.73
C ARG A 113 -18.35 -21.65 -0.50
N GLY A 114 -19.68 -21.56 -0.35
CA GLY A 114 -20.40 -22.17 0.78
C GLY A 114 -20.19 -21.49 2.14
N ARG A 115 -19.49 -20.34 2.19
CA ARG A 115 -19.34 -19.53 3.40
C ARG A 115 -20.43 -18.47 3.46
N THR A 116 -21.18 -18.43 4.56
CA THR A 116 -22.18 -17.39 4.84
C THR A 116 -21.48 -16.06 5.17
N PRO A 117 -22.20 -14.92 5.09
CA PRO A 117 -21.72 -13.61 5.54
C PRO A 117 -21.10 -13.64 6.93
N ASP A 118 -21.78 -14.24 7.91
CA ASP A 118 -21.32 -14.35 9.30
C ASP A 118 -19.99 -15.11 9.41
N MET A 119 -19.89 -16.27 8.76
CA MET A 119 -18.64 -17.04 8.72
C MET A 119 -17.49 -16.23 8.14
N ARG A 120 -17.76 -15.41 7.11
CA ARG A 120 -16.73 -14.56 6.50
C ARG A 120 -16.31 -13.41 7.41
N ILE A 121 -17.23 -12.83 8.18
CA ILE A 121 -16.89 -11.84 9.23
C ILE A 121 -16.05 -12.51 10.32
N ASP A 122 -16.43 -13.71 10.78
CA ASP A 122 -15.68 -14.46 11.78
C ASP A 122 -14.26 -14.80 11.34
N GLU A 123 -14.08 -15.17 10.06
CA GLU A 123 -12.77 -15.38 9.47
C GLU A 123 -11.96 -14.07 9.38
N MET A 124 -12.63 -12.97 9.03
CA MET A 124 -12.02 -11.65 8.93
C MET A 124 -11.50 -11.14 10.28
N ILE A 125 -12.30 -11.20 11.35
CA ILE A 125 -11.90 -10.73 12.69
C ILE A 125 -10.78 -11.58 13.31
N LYS A 126 -10.56 -12.80 12.82
CA LYS A 126 -9.46 -13.67 13.27
C LYS A 126 -8.11 -13.27 12.67
N LEU A 127 -8.09 -12.44 11.62
CA LEU A 127 -6.86 -11.95 11.01
C LEU A 127 -5.99 -11.20 12.04
N PRO A 128 -4.65 -11.23 11.90
CA PRO A 128 -3.75 -10.52 12.80
C PRO A 128 -4.07 -9.03 12.95
N MET A 129 -4.50 -8.36 11.88
CA MET A 129 -4.86 -6.94 11.91
C MET A 129 -5.93 -6.58 12.95
N PHE A 130 -6.88 -7.48 13.24
CA PHE A 130 -7.94 -7.24 14.22
C PHE A 130 -7.52 -7.63 15.65
N GLN A 131 -6.27 -8.03 15.87
CA GLN A 131 -5.81 -8.49 17.18
C GLN A 131 -5.95 -7.41 18.26
N ARG A 132 -5.66 -6.14 17.95
CA ARG A 132 -5.79 -5.04 18.92
C ARG A 132 -7.25 -4.80 19.31
N VAL A 133 -8.18 -4.82 18.35
CA VAL A 133 -9.63 -4.74 18.63
C VAL A 133 -10.08 -5.93 19.48
N ARG A 134 -9.71 -7.17 19.11
CA ARG A 134 -10.09 -8.37 19.88
C ARG A 134 -9.59 -8.36 21.32
N LYS A 135 -8.38 -7.84 21.57
CA LYS A 135 -7.77 -7.83 22.91
C LYS A 135 -8.26 -6.67 23.77
N GLN A 136 -8.40 -5.48 23.18
CA GLN A 136 -8.63 -4.25 23.95
C GLN A 136 -10.09 -3.79 23.90
N LYS A 137 -10.80 -4.08 22.81
CA LYS A 137 -12.18 -3.62 22.58
C LYS A 137 -13.09 -4.74 21.99
N PRO A 138 -13.15 -5.93 22.61
CA PRO A 138 -13.88 -7.08 22.04
C PRO A 138 -15.38 -6.83 21.83
N HIS A 139 -16.00 -5.99 22.68
CA HIS A 139 -17.42 -5.64 22.56
C HIS A 139 -17.75 -4.94 21.23
N MET A 140 -16.78 -4.23 20.64
CA MET A 140 -16.95 -3.53 19.36
C MET A 140 -17.24 -4.49 18.20
N ILE A 141 -16.81 -5.74 18.28
CA ILE A 141 -17.04 -6.72 17.20
C ILE A 141 -18.53 -7.00 17.01
N LYS A 142 -19.33 -6.93 18.09
CA LYS A 142 -20.79 -7.11 18.03
C LYS A 142 -21.51 -6.00 17.27
N LYS A 143 -20.84 -4.86 17.04
CA LYS A 143 -21.35 -3.74 16.25
C LYS A 143 -21.24 -3.99 14.74
N LEU A 144 -20.59 -5.08 14.30
CA LEU A 144 -20.53 -5.46 12.90
C LEU A 144 -21.75 -6.28 12.52
N ILE A 145 -22.58 -5.73 11.64
CA ILE A 145 -23.80 -6.39 11.16
C ILE A 145 -23.59 -6.79 9.69
N PRO A 146 -23.33 -8.07 9.40
CA PRO A 146 -23.19 -8.53 8.02
C PRO A 146 -24.52 -8.50 7.29
N LEU A 147 -24.50 -7.98 6.07
CA LEU A 147 -25.63 -8.01 5.14
C LEU A 147 -25.25 -8.87 3.94
N ASN A 148 -26.03 -9.93 3.69
CA ASN A 148 -25.82 -10.79 2.53
C ASN A 148 -26.23 -10.05 1.26
N GLY A 149 -25.27 -9.57 0.48
CA GLY A 149 -25.60 -8.86 -0.74
C GLY A 149 -24.42 -8.64 -1.66
N ASP A 150 -24.73 -8.28 -2.90
CA ASP A 150 -23.80 -7.99 -3.99
C ASP A 150 -24.25 -6.73 -4.72
N VAL A 151 -23.33 -5.81 -4.98
CA VAL A 151 -23.60 -4.56 -5.73
C VAL A 151 -24.03 -4.81 -7.18
N THR A 152 -23.75 -6.00 -7.71
CA THR A 152 -24.17 -6.41 -9.05
C THR A 152 -25.62 -6.89 -9.12
N LEU A 153 -26.30 -7.06 -7.97
CA LEU A 153 -27.69 -7.51 -7.92
C LEU A 153 -28.63 -6.32 -7.78
N ASN A 154 -29.85 -6.45 -8.31
CA ASN A 154 -30.93 -5.51 -8.05
C ASN A 154 -31.17 -5.42 -6.55
N ASP A 155 -31.39 -4.19 -6.07
CA ASP A 155 -31.57 -3.92 -4.63
C ASP A 155 -30.45 -4.53 -3.77
N LEU A 156 -29.25 -4.67 -4.36
CA LEU A 156 -28.04 -5.25 -3.75
C LEU A 156 -28.20 -6.71 -3.29
N GLY A 157 -29.29 -7.38 -3.69
CA GLY A 157 -29.66 -8.72 -3.20
C GLY A 157 -30.07 -8.75 -1.73
N LEU A 158 -30.40 -7.59 -1.14
CA LEU A 158 -30.85 -7.46 0.25
C LEU A 158 -32.33 -7.81 0.39
N THR A 159 -32.73 -8.22 1.59
CA THR A 159 -34.16 -8.36 1.92
C THR A 159 -34.80 -6.99 2.13
N GLU A 160 -36.13 -6.91 2.02
CA GLU A 160 -36.88 -5.66 2.28
C GLU A 160 -36.59 -5.10 3.68
N GLU A 161 -36.55 -5.97 4.69
CA GLU A 161 -36.21 -5.62 6.08
C GLU A 161 -34.81 -4.99 6.19
N GLN A 162 -33.82 -5.54 5.47
CA GLN A 162 -32.47 -5.01 5.45
C GLN A 162 -32.41 -3.65 4.73
N HIS A 163 -33.19 -3.49 3.65
CA HIS A 163 -33.37 -2.21 2.97
C HIS A 163 -33.93 -1.15 3.90
N GLU A 164 -35.02 -1.46 4.61
CA GLU A 164 -35.65 -0.56 5.55
C GLU A 164 -34.69 -0.17 6.68
N CYS A 165 -33.92 -1.12 7.23
CA CYS A 165 -32.88 -0.83 8.22
C CYS A 165 -31.87 0.19 7.67
N LEU A 166 -31.32 -0.07 6.48
CA LEU A 166 -30.34 0.83 5.86
C LEU A 166 -30.93 2.23 5.61
N ILE A 167 -32.17 2.31 5.12
CA ILE A 167 -32.88 3.56 4.82
C ILE A 167 -33.14 4.38 6.09
N ASN A 168 -33.55 3.74 7.19
CA ASN A 168 -33.98 4.44 8.40
C ASN A 168 -32.83 4.79 9.35
N GLU A 169 -31.70 4.09 9.26
CA GLU A 169 -30.66 4.16 10.29
C GLU A 169 -29.31 4.69 9.78
N THR A 170 -28.97 4.54 8.50
CA THR A 170 -27.64 4.85 7.99
C THR A 170 -27.37 6.35 7.97
N HIS A 171 -26.24 6.75 8.56
CA HIS A 171 -25.76 8.13 8.57
C HIS A 171 -24.61 8.34 7.59
N ILE A 172 -23.75 7.34 7.43
CA ILE A 172 -22.50 7.47 6.67
C ILE A 172 -22.38 6.26 5.75
N VAL A 173 -22.16 6.49 4.46
CA VAL A 173 -21.88 5.42 3.50
C VAL A 173 -20.42 5.50 3.05
N PHE A 174 -19.68 4.40 3.16
CA PHE A 174 -18.38 4.22 2.51
C PHE A 174 -18.52 3.20 1.39
N HIS A 175 -18.61 3.70 0.16
CA HIS A 175 -18.68 2.86 -1.02
C HIS A 175 -17.28 2.49 -1.52
N CYS A 176 -16.75 1.35 -1.03
CA CYS A 176 -15.42 0.85 -1.38
C CYS A 176 -15.46 -0.40 -2.29
N ALA A 177 -16.65 -0.90 -2.65
CA ALA A 177 -16.76 -2.04 -3.56
C ALA A 177 -16.28 -1.67 -4.96
N ALA A 178 -15.30 -2.43 -5.47
CA ALA A 178 -14.83 -2.31 -6.85
C ALA A 178 -14.12 -3.59 -7.29
N THR A 179 -14.06 -3.83 -8.61
CA THR A 179 -13.15 -4.85 -9.16
C THR A 179 -11.78 -4.21 -9.27
N LEU A 180 -10.83 -4.74 -8.50
CA LEU A 180 -9.41 -4.37 -8.63
C LEU A 180 -8.68 -5.27 -9.63
N ARG A 181 -9.41 -6.16 -10.32
CA ARG A 181 -8.84 -6.95 -11.42
C ARG A 181 -8.73 -6.05 -12.62
N LEU A 182 -7.54 -5.52 -12.83
CA LEU A 182 -7.23 -4.64 -13.95
C LEU A 182 -7.38 -5.36 -15.31
N GLU A 183 -7.33 -6.70 -15.32
CA GLU A 183 -7.60 -7.56 -16.49
C GLU A 183 -9.08 -7.98 -16.63
N ALA A 184 -9.99 -7.45 -15.80
CA ALA A 184 -11.41 -7.77 -15.94
C ALA A 184 -11.95 -7.30 -17.30
N ASN A 185 -12.85 -8.07 -17.90
CA ASN A 185 -13.54 -7.64 -19.11
C ASN A 185 -14.37 -6.36 -18.83
N LEU A 186 -14.71 -5.63 -19.88
CA LEU A 186 -15.39 -4.34 -19.74
C LEU A 186 -16.76 -4.48 -19.06
N LYS A 187 -17.51 -5.54 -19.39
CA LYS A 187 -18.85 -5.79 -18.86
C LYS A 187 -18.82 -5.96 -17.33
N ASP A 188 -17.91 -6.77 -16.81
CA ASP A 188 -17.71 -6.98 -15.37
C ASP A 188 -17.29 -5.68 -14.66
N ALA A 189 -16.40 -4.91 -15.28
CA ALA A 189 -15.92 -3.65 -14.72
C ALA A 189 -17.05 -2.61 -14.64
N VAL A 190 -17.83 -2.43 -15.71
CA VAL A 190 -18.98 -1.52 -15.75
C VAL A 190 -20.07 -2.00 -14.80
N GLU A 191 -20.42 -3.29 -14.79
CA GLU A 191 -21.45 -3.83 -13.90
C GLU A 191 -21.09 -3.60 -12.42
N MET A 192 -19.86 -3.90 -12.02
CA MET A 192 -19.49 -3.79 -10.60
C MET A 192 -19.15 -2.37 -10.17
N ASN A 193 -18.41 -1.60 -10.97
CA ASN A 193 -17.92 -0.28 -10.56
C ASN A 193 -18.88 0.85 -10.94
N THR A 194 -19.63 0.72 -12.03
CA THR A 194 -20.51 1.80 -12.55
C THR A 194 -21.97 1.52 -12.19
N VAL A 195 -22.53 0.39 -12.65
CA VAL A 195 -23.93 0.02 -12.34
C VAL A 195 -24.12 -0.21 -10.84
N GLY A 196 -23.17 -0.90 -10.19
CA GLY A 196 -23.16 -1.06 -8.74
C GLY A 196 -23.13 0.27 -7.98
N THR A 197 -22.38 1.26 -8.47
CA THR A 197 -22.39 2.62 -7.89
C THR A 197 -23.76 3.28 -8.06
N LYS A 198 -24.37 3.19 -9.25
CA LYS A 198 -25.73 3.71 -9.50
C LYS A 198 -26.76 3.13 -8.51
N ARG A 199 -26.78 1.81 -8.32
CA ARG A 199 -27.69 1.16 -7.36
C ARG A 199 -27.49 1.66 -5.93
N LEU A 200 -26.24 1.89 -5.54
CA LEU A 200 -25.92 2.44 -4.21
C LEU A 200 -26.34 3.90 -4.05
N LEU A 201 -26.20 4.72 -5.10
CA LEU A 201 -26.70 6.10 -5.10
C LEU A 201 -28.23 6.12 -4.99
N GLU A 202 -28.92 5.25 -5.73
CA GLU A 202 -30.38 5.10 -5.65
C GLU A 202 -30.87 4.70 -4.25
N LEU A 203 -30.15 3.80 -3.57
CA LEU A 203 -30.41 3.48 -2.17
C LEU A 203 -30.08 4.65 -1.24
N GLY A 204 -28.94 5.31 -1.45
CA GLY A 204 -28.47 6.45 -0.67
C GLY A 204 -29.47 7.61 -0.66
N LYS A 205 -30.10 7.91 -1.81
CA LYS A 205 -31.16 8.92 -1.92
C LYS A 205 -32.38 8.64 -1.04
N LYS A 206 -32.65 7.38 -0.72
CA LYS A 206 -33.77 7.00 0.16
C LYS A 206 -33.39 7.10 1.64
N MET A 207 -32.11 7.16 2.00
CA MET A 207 -31.65 7.15 3.38
C MET A 207 -32.02 8.44 4.13
N LYS A 208 -32.84 8.31 5.17
CA LYS A 208 -33.44 9.44 5.89
C LYS A 208 -32.46 10.21 6.78
N LYS A 209 -31.35 9.59 7.16
CA LYS A 209 -30.35 10.15 8.10
C LYS A 209 -28.99 10.38 7.45
N LEU A 210 -28.88 10.22 6.13
CA LEU A 210 -27.62 10.30 5.42
C LEU A 210 -26.98 11.69 5.59
N GLN A 211 -25.78 11.71 6.15
CA GLN A 211 -24.97 12.90 6.33
C GLN A 211 -23.86 13.00 5.28
N VAL A 212 -23.31 11.85 4.86
CA VAL A 212 -22.29 11.81 3.80
C VAL A 212 -22.23 10.43 3.13
N PHE A 213 -22.07 10.44 1.81
CA PHE A 213 -21.78 9.29 0.97
C PHE A 213 -20.39 9.46 0.37
N VAL A 214 -19.44 8.65 0.82
CA VAL A 214 -18.05 8.65 0.35
C VAL A 214 -17.89 7.62 -0.74
N HIS A 215 -17.67 8.08 -1.98
CA HIS A 215 -17.32 7.23 -3.11
C HIS A 215 -15.81 7.06 -3.21
N LEU A 216 -15.31 5.83 -3.05
CA LEU A 216 -13.90 5.51 -3.25
C LEU A 216 -13.60 5.31 -4.74
N SER A 217 -12.95 6.29 -5.35
CA SER A 217 -12.45 6.24 -6.73
C SER A 217 -10.94 5.93 -6.73
N THR A 218 -10.18 6.49 -7.66
CA THR A 218 -8.72 6.36 -7.77
C THR A 218 -8.14 7.63 -8.40
N ALA A 219 -6.91 8.01 -8.03
CA ALA A 219 -6.22 9.12 -8.68
C ALA A 219 -5.92 8.85 -10.17
N PHE A 220 -6.05 7.61 -10.63
CA PHE A 220 -5.80 7.22 -12.01
C PHE A 220 -7.07 7.12 -12.87
N CYS A 221 -8.17 7.76 -12.48
CA CYS A 221 -9.45 7.69 -13.21
C CYS A 221 -9.54 8.64 -14.41
N HIS A 222 -8.71 9.69 -14.48
CA HIS A 222 -8.65 10.59 -15.63
C HIS A 222 -7.23 10.61 -16.20
N VAL A 223 -6.84 9.49 -16.83
CA VAL A 223 -5.47 9.24 -17.29
C VAL A 223 -5.00 10.11 -18.46
N ASP A 224 -5.93 10.81 -19.08
CA ASP A 224 -5.77 11.75 -20.18
C ASP A 224 -5.39 13.16 -19.72
N GLN A 225 -5.50 13.43 -18.42
CA GLN A 225 -5.13 14.72 -17.83
C GLN A 225 -3.64 14.71 -17.48
N GLU A 226 -2.90 15.70 -17.97
CA GLU A 226 -1.48 15.88 -17.62
C GLU A 226 -1.30 16.18 -16.13
N GLU A 227 -2.18 17.03 -15.60
CA GLU A 227 -2.28 17.35 -14.18
C GLU A 227 -3.71 17.13 -13.69
N LEU A 228 -3.85 16.34 -12.63
CA LEU A 228 -5.16 16.03 -12.07
C LEU A 228 -5.42 16.85 -10.81
N GLY A 229 -6.40 17.74 -10.93
CA GLY A 229 -6.95 18.54 -9.85
C GLY A 229 -8.06 17.84 -9.07
N GLU A 230 -8.42 18.44 -7.94
CA GLU A 230 -9.53 18.03 -7.07
C GLU A 230 -10.88 18.54 -7.58
N ARG A 231 -11.23 18.09 -8.77
CA ARG A 231 -12.52 18.31 -9.43
C ARG A 231 -12.92 17.10 -10.26
N VAL A 232 -14.20 17.03 -10.60
CA VAL A 232 -14.68 16.11 -11.63
C VAL A 232 -14.40 16.73 -13.00
N TYR A 233 -13.99 15.89 -13.94
CA TYR A 233 -13.71 16.26 -15.32
C TYR A 233 -14.82 15.71 -16.21
N ASP A 234 -15.14 16.45 -17.28
CA ASP A 234 -16.11 16.00 -18.26
C ASP A 234 -15.61 14.74 -18.96
N SER A 235 -16.49 13.73 -19.04
CA SER A 235 -16.24 12.51 -19.79
C SER A 235 -16.88 12.65 -21.17
N PRO A 236 -16.19 12.27 -22.26
CA PRO A 236 -16.81 12.22 -23.58
C PRO A 236 -17.94 11.18 -23.64
N ASP A 237 -17.86 10.14 -22.80
CA ASP A 237 -18.83 9.06 -22.73
C ASP A 237 -19.85 9.32 -21.61
N ASP A 238 -21.13 9.21 -21.96
CA ASP A 238 -22.22 9.18 -20.99
C ASP A 238 -22.28 7.81 -20.29
N PRO A 239 -22.26 7.75 -18.94
CA PRO A 239 -22.32 6.48 -18.21
C PRO A 239 -23.55 5.62 -18.57
N TYR A 240 -24.71 6.23 -18.84
CA TYR A 240 -25.92 5.47 -19.15
C TYR A 240 -25.87 4.85 -20.55
N ASP A 241 -25.27 5.53 -21.53
CA ASP A 241 -24.98 4.95 -22.85
C ASP A 241 -24.06 3.74 -22.75
N VAL A 242 -22.96 3.85 -22.01
CA VAL A 242 -22.02 2.72 -21.82
C VAL A 242 -22.70 1.56 -21.11
N MET A 243 -23.50 1.83 -20.09
CA MET A 243 -24.29 0.81 -19.39
C MET A 243 -25.26 0.08 -20.33
N ARG A 244 -25.98 0.80 -21.20
CA ARG A 244 -26.84 0.20 -22.22
C ARG A 244 -26.02 -0.66 -23.19
N LEU A 245 -24.89 -0.15 -23.66
CA LEU A 245 -24.01 -0.84 -24.60
C LEU A 245 -23.52 -2.19 -24.06
N VAL A 246 -23.03 -2.25 -22.81
CA VAL A 246 -22.53 -3.51 -22.22
C VAL A 246 -23.64 -4.53 -21.91
N GLN A 247 -24.88 -4.07 -21.76
CA GLN A 247 -26.05 -4.93 -21.56
C GLN A 247 -26.52 -5.56 -22.87
N TRP A 248 -26.48 -4.79 -23.96
CA TRP A 248 -27.01 -5.21 -25.27
C TRP A 248 -26.05 -6.09 -26.07
N LEU A 249 -24.75 -5.80 -26.01
CA LEU A 249 -23.75 -6.55 -26.78
C LEU A 249 -23.36 -7.86 -26.07
N ASP A 250 -23.12 -8.90 -26.86
CA ASP A 250 -22.49 -10.13 -26.40
C ASP A 250 -21.01 -9.92 -26.05
N GLU A 251 -20.40 -10.91 -25.38
CA GLU A 251 -19.02 -10.79 -24.89
C GLU A 251 -18.00 -10.61 -26.02
N ASP A 252 -18.18 -11.30 -27.16
CA ASP A 252 -17.22 -11.23 -28.27
C ASP A 252 -17.27 -9.85 -28.93
N ALA A 253 -18.47 -9.31 -29.16
CA ALA A 253 -18.66 -7.96 -29.67
C ALA A 253 -18.10 -6.90 -28.72
N ILE A 254 -18.34 -7.03 -27.40
CA ILE A 254 -17.76 -6.13 -26.39
C ILE A 254 -16.24 -6.19 -26.40
N ASN A 255 -15.66 -7.39 -26.38
CA ASN A 255 -14.20 -7.55 -26.36
C ASN A 255 -13.56 -6.95 -27.61
N LEU A 256 -14.21 -7.04 -28.77
CA LEU A 256 -13.73 -6.46 -30.02
C LEU A 256 -13.67 -4.92 -29.97
N ILE A 257 -14.69 -4.25 -29.40
CA ILE A 257 -14.75 -2.79 -29.37
C ILE A 257 -14.06 -2.17 -28.14
N THR A 258 -13.87 -2.94 -27.06
CA THR A 258 -13.32 -2.48 -25.77
C THR A 258 -12.06 -1.64 -25.94
N PRO A 259 -11.02 -2.05 -26.70
CA PRO A 259 -9.79 -1.27 -26.82
C PRO A 259 -10.00 0.15 -27.36
N LYS A 260 -10.98 0.34 -28.25
CA LYS A 260 -11.32 1.65 -28.82
C LYS A 260 -12.22 2.45 -27.89
N LEU A 261 -13.19 1.78 -27.25
CA LEU A 261 -14.15 2.42 -26.35
C LEU A 261 -13.49 2.98 -25.09
N ILE A 262 -12.54 2.23 -24.51
CA ILE A 262 -11.89 2.69 -23.26
C ILE A 262 -10.72 3.63 -23.52
N ALA A 263 -10.30 3.86 -24.77
CA ALA A 263 -9.15 4.72 -25.03
C ALA A 263 -9.38 6.14 -24.46
N PRO A 264 -8.38 6.75 -23.77
CA PRO A 264 -6.98 6.34 -23.66
C PRO A 264 -6.65 5.51 -22.41
N HIS A 265 -7.64 4.91 -21.74
CA HIS A 265 -7.41 4.12 -20.53
C HIS A 265 -6.59 2.86 -20.77
N PRO A 266 -5.63 2.55 -19.88
CA PRO A 266 -4.86 1.31 -19.98
C PRO A 266 -5.66 0.06 -19.62
N ASN A 267 -6.78 0.21 -18.92
CA ASN A 267 -7.59 -0.89 -18.43
C ASN A 267 -9.03 -0.45 -18.13
N THR A 268 -9.92 -1.44 -18.05
CA THR A 268 -11.35 -1.28 -17.80
C THR A 268 -11.65 -0.73 -16.40
N TYR A 269 -10.73 -0.92 -15.43
CA TYR A 269 -10.87 -0.39 -14.08
C TYR A 269 -10.85 1.14 -14.04
N THR A 270 -9.83 1.76 -14.64
CA THR A 270 -9.72 3.23 -14.66
C THR A 270 -10.88 3.88 -15.42
N TYR A 271 -11.31 3.28 -16.53
CA TYR A 271 -12.46 3.74 -17.32
C TYR A 271 -13.77 3.64 -16.54
N SER A 272 -14.07 2.48 -15.96
CA SER A 272 -15.31 2.31 -15.17
C SER A 272 -15.37 3.20 -13.92
N LYS A 273 -14.22 3.54 -13.33
CA LYS A 273 -14.13 4.53 -12.24
C LYS A 273 -14.41 5.96 -12.72
N ARG A 274 -13.95 6.35 -13.92
CA ARG A 274 -14.35 7.62 -14.52
C ARG A 274 -15.87 7.73 -14.66
N LEU A 275 -16.50 6.69 -15.22
CA LEU A 275 -17.96 6.66 -15.40
C LEU A 275 -18.70 6.74 -14.06
N ALA A 276 -18.20 6.04 -13.03
CA ALA A 276 -18.78 6.09 -11.70
C ALA A 276 -18.70 7.48 -11.06
N GLU A 277 -17.60 8.22 -11.26
CA GLU A 277 -17.49 9.59 -10.75
C GLU A 277 -18.50 10.53 -11.37
N LYS A 278 -18.80 10.38 -12.66
CA LYS A 278 -19.84 11.17 -13.32
C LYS A 278 -21.21 10.94 -12.68
N LEU A 279 -21.58 9.68 -12.45
CA LEU A 279 -22.82 9.34 -11.75
C LEU A 279 -22.89 9.93 -10.34
N VAL A 280 -21.78 9.87 -9.59
CA VAL A 280 -21.71 10.46 -8.25
C VAL A 280 -21.85 11.98 -8.32
N SER A 281 -21.15 12.63 -9.25
CA SER A 281 -21.22 14.07 -9.46
C SER A 281 -22.64 14.54 -9.81
N ASP A 282 -23.36 13.78 -10.62
CA ASP A 282 -24.73 14.11 -11.04
C ASP A 282 -25.73 14.06 -9.88
N GLU A 283 -25.44 13.28 -8.85
CA GLU A 283 -26.29 13.16 -7.66
C GLU A 283 -25.94 14.15 -6.55
N PHE A 284 -24.87 14.93 -6.71
CA PHE A 284 -24.47 15.96 -5.74
C PHE A 284 -25.56 16.99 -5.40
N PRO A 285 -26.41 17.45 -6.34
CA PRO A 285 -27.54 18.31 -6.01
C PRO A 285 -28.60 17.65 -5.12
N ASN A 286 -28.67 16.31 -5.13
CA ASN A 286 -29.75 15.53 -4.51
C ASN A 286 -29.33 14.85 -3.19
N MET A 287 -28.03 14.63 -2.96
CA MET A 287 -27.52 13.93 -1.78
C MET A 287 -26.07 14.33 -1.44
N PRO A 288 -25.66 14.24 -0.16
CA PRO A 288 -24.33 14.68 0.27
C PRO A 288 -23.26 13.67 -0.15
N VAL A 289 -22.72 13.81 -1.35
CA VAL A 289 -21.67 12.93 -1.90
C VAL A 289 -20.30 13.60 -1.89
N VAL A 290 -19.26 12.77 -1.75
CA VAL A 290 -17.86 13.16 -1.91
C VAL A 290 -17.09 12.07 -2.65
N ILE A 291 -16.14 12.48 -3.48
CA ILE A 291 -15.26 11.56 -4.22
C ILE A 291 -13.88 11.57 -3.55
N ALA A 292 -13.38 10.39 -3.19
CA ALA A 292 -12.04 10.22 -2.64
C ALA A 292 -11.19 9.36 -3.59
N ARG A 293 -10.03 9.89 -4.01
CA ARG A 293 -9.15 9.31 -5.04
C ARG A 293 -7.78 8.94 -4.45
N PRO A 294 -7.60 7.75 -3.86
CA PRO A 294 -6.27 7.26 -3.49
C PRO A 294 -5.38 7.00 -4.71
N SER A 295 -4.08 7.23 -4.57
CA SER A 295 -3.04 6.72 -5.47
C SER A 295 -2.79 5.21 -5.24
N ILE A 296 -1.64 4.67 -5.68
CA ILE A 296 -1.37 3.23 -5.57
C ILE A 296 -1.21 2.85 -4.10
N VAL A 297 -2.15 2.06 -3.59
CA VAL A 297 -2.15 1.66 -2.18
C VAL A 297 -1.02 0.68 -1.86
N THR A 298 -0.22 1.00 -0.85
CA THR A 298 0.85 0.17 -0.28
C THR A 298 0.44 -0.40 1.09
N PRO A 299 1.18 -1.40 1.62
CA PRO A 299 0.91 -1.95 2.94
C PRO A 299 0.91 -0.89 4.04
N ALA A 300 0.24 -1.18 5.16
CA ALA A 300 0.10 -0.23 6.26
C ALA A 300 1.45 0.29 6.75
N LEU A 301 1.53 1.60 6.96
CA LEU A 301 2.71 2.25 7.52
C LEU A 301 2.84 1.96 9.01
N LYS A 302 1.75 2.12 9.77
CA LYS A 302 1.74 1.97 11.23
C LYS A 302 0.58 1.11 11.70
N GLU A 303 -0.62 1.34 11.20
CA GLU A 303 -1.85 0.76 11.76
C GLU A 303 -2.62 -0.10 10.76
N PRO A 304 -3.36 -1.13 11.20
CA PRO A 304 -3.37 -1.71 12.55
C PRO A 304 -2.09 -2.46 12.92
N LEU A 305 -1.30 -2.84 11.91
CA LEU A 305 0.00 -3.48 12.06
C LEU A 305 0.92 -2.93 10.96
N PRO A 306 2.18 -2.57 11.28
CA PRO A 306 3.15 -2.18 10.27
C PRO A 306 3.34 -3.28 9.22
N GLY A 307 3.35 -2.89 7.94
CA GLY A 307 3.49 -3.81 6.81
C GLY A 307 2.24 -4.64 6.51
N TRP A 308 1.10 -4.39 7.15
CA TRP A 308 -0.10 -5.18 6.91
C TRP A 308 -0.58 -5.12 5.47
N VAL A 309 -0.72 -6.29 4.86
CA VAL A 309 -1.34 -6.53 3.56
C VAL A 309 -1.75 -8.00 3.45
N ASP A 310 -2.85 -8.29 2.76
CA ASP A 310 -3.42 -9.64 2.71
C ASP A 310 -3.65 -10.17 1.29
N ASN A 311 -3.13 -9.47 0.28
CA ASN A 311 -3.25 -9.83 -1.12
C ASN A 311 -1.98 -9.48 -1.90
N LEU A 312 -1.86 -10.05 -3.10
CA LEU A 312 -0.70 -9.89 -3.98
C LEU A 312 -0.92 -8.81 -5.06
N ASN A 313 -1.94 -7.97 -4.92
CA ASN A 313 -2.25 -6.99 -5.95
C ASN A 313 -1.22 -5.85 -5.94
N GLY A 314 -0.92 -5.31 -7.13
CA GLY A 314 -0.09 -4.12 -7.27
C GLY A 314 1.33 -4.28 -6.70
N PRO A 315 1.82 -3.32 -5.89
CA PRO A 315 3.21 -3.28 -5.42
C PRO A 315 3.69 -4.53 -4.67
N VAL A 316 2.81 -5.21 -3.93
CA VAL A 316 3.21 -6.36 -3.09
C VAL A 316 3.57 -7.57 -3.93
N GLY A 317 2.80 -7.84 -5.00
CA GLY A 317 3.13 -8.89 -5.96
C GLY A 317 4.46 -8.63 -6.66
N LEU A 318 4.74 -7.36 -6.99
CA LEU A 318 6.01 -6.94 -7.58
C LEU A 318 7.19 -7.16 -6.63
N VAL A 319 7.08 -6.73 -5.37
CA VAL A 319 8.12 -6.93 -4.34
C VAL A 319 8.42 -8.41 -4.14
N ILE A 320 7.39 -9.26 -4.06
CA ILE A 320 7.57 -10.72 -3.91
C ILE A 320 8.20 -11.33 -5.16
N GLY A 321 7.70 -10.98 -6.37
CA GLY A 321 8.21 -11.52 -7.63
C GLY A 321 9.67 -11.14 -7.89
N ALA A 322 10.03 -9.88 -7.62
CA ALA A 322 11.41 -9.40 -7.69
C ALA A 322 12.29 -10.02 -6.59
N GLY A 323 11.81 -10.06 -5.36
CA GLY A 323 12.53 -10.61 -4.20
C GLY A 323 12.79 -12.12 -4.29
N LYS A 324 11.93 -12.88 -5.00
CA LYS A 324 12.14 -14.29 -5.32
C LYS A 324 13.00 -14.52 -6.58
N GLY A 325 13.44 -13.44 -7.24
CA GLY A 325 14.27 -13.49 -8.44
C GLY A 325 13.54 -13.91 -9.72
N VAL A 326 12.21 -13.94 -9.71
CA VAL A 326 11.40 -14.31 -10.87
C VAL A 326 11.21 -13.11 -11.80
N ILE A 327 11.10 -11.91 -11.24
CA ILE A 327 11.10 -10.64 -11.97
C ILE A 327 12.55 -10.13 -12.04
N ARG A 328 13.09 -10.04 -13.25
CA ARG A 328 14.47 -9.69 -13.58
C ARG A 328 14.55 -8.40 -14.41
N SER A 329 13.43 -8.00 -15.00
CA SER A 329 13.28 -6.79 -15.81
C SER A 329 11.88 -6.24 -15.63
N MET A 330 11.75 -4.92 -15.50
CA MET A 330 10.47 -4.21 -15.49
C MET A 330 10.56 -2.97 -16.37
N HIS A 331 9.60 -2.78 -17.28
CA HIS A 331 9.52 -1.56 -18.09
C HIS A 331 8.95 -0.44 -17.21
N CYS A 332 9.81 0.50 -16.84
CA CYS A 332 9.54 1.56 -15.87
C CYS A 332 10.57 2.69 -16.09
N ASN A 333 10.14 3.94 -15.92
CA ASN A 333 11.07 5.06 -15.93
C ASN A 333 11.55 5.38 -14.51
N ALA A 334 12.85 5.18 -14.28
CA ALA A 334 13.49 5.38 -12.98
C ALA A 334 13.36 6.80 -12.42
N ASN A 335 13.18 7.79 -13.30
CA ASN A 335 13.19 9.20 -12.93
C ASN A 335 11.80 9.74 -12.58
N TYR A 336 10.73 8.98 -12.85
CA TYR A 336 9.37 9.42 -12.56
C TYR A 336 8.97 9.13 -11.12
N HIS A 337 8.07 9.96 -10.60
CA HIS A 337 7.60 9.89 -9.24
C HIS A 337 6.74 8.63 -9.02
N ALA A 338 6.99 7.98 -7.89
CA ALA A 338 6.22 6.85 -7.43
C ALA A 338 5.01 7.33 -6.63
N GLU A 339 3.87 7.47 -7.28
CA GLU A 339 2.62 7.89 -6.63
C GLU A 339 1.96 6.74 -5.87
N VAL A 340 2.37 6.61 -4.60
CA VAL A 340 1.91 5.57 -3.68
C VAL A 340 1.33 6.16 -2.40
N ILE A 341 0.47 5.41 -1.71
CA ILE A 341 -0.10 5.83 -0.43
C ILE A 341 -0.26 4.62 0.51
N PRO A 342 0.25 4.67 1.76
CA PRO A 342 -0.03 3.62 2.74
C PRO A 342 -1.53 3.47 3.00
N VAL A 343 -2.01 2.22 3.08
CA VAL A 343 -3.45 1.95 3.25
C VAL A 343 -4.03 2.64 4.49
N ASP A 344 -3.31 2.70 5.59
CA ASP A 344 -3.77 3.31 6.84
C ASP A 344 -3.86 4.83 6.77
N VAL A 345 -2.93 5.48 6.07
CA VAL A 345 -3.01 6.91 5.77
C VAL A 345 -4.21 7.20 4.88
N ALA A 346 -4.43 6.40 3.84
CA ALA A 346 -5.59 6.55 2.98
C ALA A 346 -6.92 6.38 3.74
N ILE A 347 -6.96 5.48 4.71
CA ILE A 347 -8.14 5.20 5.53
C ILE A 347 -8.40 6.30 6.54
N ASN A 348 -7.35 6.81 7.19
CA ASN A 348 -7.45 8.00 8.04
C ASN A 348 -8.00 9.19 7.25
N ALA A 349 -7.54 9.36 6.00
CA ALA A 349 -8.04 10.41 5.13
C ALA A 349 -9.53 10.20 4.83
N LEU A 350 -9.98 8.99 4.50
CA LEU A 350 -11.41 8.72 4.27
C LEU A 350 -12.30 9.04 5.47
N ILE A 351 -11.84 8.68 6.68
CA ILE A 351 -12.55 8.98 7.93
C ILE A 351 -12.62 10.50 8.16
N GLY A 352 -11.50 11.19 7.98
CA GLY A 352 -11.45 12.66 8.07
C GLY A 352 -12.32 13.36 7.02
N ILE A 353 -12.29 12.90 5.77
CA ILE A 353 -13.09 13.45 4.65
C ILE A 353 -14.58 13.35 4.97
N ALA A 354 -15.03 12.20 5.48
CA ALA A 354 -16.43 12.01 5.86
C ALA A 354 -16.86 13.04 6.91
N GLN A 355 -16.06 13.24 7.96
CA GLN A 355 -16.34 14.24 8.99
C GLN A 355 -16.31 15.67 8.43
N LYS A 356 -15.27 16.03 7.68
CA LYS A 356 -15.08 17.38 7.14
C LYS A 356 -16.20 17.79 6.19
N VAL A 357 -16.64 16.88 5.32
CA VAL A 357 -17.73 17.14 4.38
C VAL A 357 -19.08 17.20 5.09
N ALA A 358 -19.35 16.26 6.01
CA ALA A 358 -20.62 16.21 6.73
C ALA A 358 -20.83 17.40 7.70
N THR A 359 -19.75 18.01 8.19
CA THR A 359 -19.78 19.13 9.16
C THR A 359 -19.44 20.48 8.53
N ALA A 360 -19.30 20.54 7.20
CA ALA A 360 -18.97 21.78 6.51
C ALA A 360 -20.04 22.86 6.75
N GLN A 361 -19.62 24.02 7.26
CA GLN A 361 -20.51 25.15 7.52
C GLN A 361 -21.03 25.80 6.22
N THR A 362 -20.21 25.77 5.18
CA THR A 362 -20.55 26.30 3.85
C THR A 362 -20.89 25.18 2.89
N LYS A 363 -21.99 25.32 2.15
CA LYS A 363 -22.33 24.40 1.08
C LYS A 363 -21.26 24.47 -0.03
N TYR A 364 -20.79 23.30 -0.45
CA TYR A 364 -19.90 23.20 -1.61
C TYR A 364 -20.65 23.60 -2.89
N LYS A 365 -19.99 24.34 -3.78
CA LYS A 365 -20.56 24.75 -5.07
C LYS A 365 -20.61 23.60 -6.08
N ASN A 366 -19.60 22.72 -6.02
CA ASN A 366 -19.46 21.53 -6.84
C ASN A 366 -19.22 20.33 -5.92
N VAL A 367 -19.34 19.11 -6.44
CA VAL A 367 -19.02 17.91 -5.68
C VAL A 367 -17.60 17.99 -5.12
N PRO A 368 -17.40 17.83 -3.79
CA PRO A 368 -16.07 17.83 -3.22
C PRO A 368 -15.30 16.59 -3.69
N VAL A 369 -14.04 16.80 -4.06
CA VAL A 369 -13.11 15.77 -4.49
C VAL A 369 -11.84 15.87 -3.67
N TYR A 370 -11.32 14.73 -3.21
CA TYR A 370 -10.08 14.66 -2.46
C TYR A 370 -9.12 13.69 -3.14
N ASN A 371 -7.98 14.20 -3.58
CA ASN A 371 -6.89 13.37 -4.08
C ASN A 371 -6.06 12.93 -2.88
N ILE A 372 -6.14 11.64 -2.54
CA ILE A 372 -5.41 11.05 -1.41
C ILE A 372 -4.07 10.51 -1.96
N THR A 373 -3.16 11.45 -2.21
CA THR A 373 -1.87 11.20 -2.88
C THR A 373 -0.72 11.83 -2.10
N GLN A 374 0.51 11.43 -2.41
CA GLN A 374 1.71 12.04 -1.83
C GLN A 374 1.99 13.41 -2.46
N SER A 375 1.71 13.58 -3.75
CA SER A 375 2.00 14.81 -4.50
C SER A 375 3.46 15.25 -4.27
N THR A 376 3.69 16.56 -4.14
CA THR A 376 5.03 17.15 -3.96
C THR A 376 5.57 17.09 -2.52
N ILE A 377 4.80 16.55 -1.56
CA ILE A 377 5.18 16.51 -0.14
C ILE A 377 6.48 15.73 0.05
N ARG A 378 6.63 14.62 -0.67
CA ARG A 378 7.86 13.82 -0.66
C ARG A 378 8.03 13.05 -1.97
N PRO A 379 8.62 13.68 -3.00
CA PRO A 379 8.88 12.98 -4.25
C PRO A 379 9.88 11.85 -4.00
N MET A 380 9.47 10.60 -4.26
CA MET A 380 10.37 9.46 -4.37
C MET A 380 10.25 8.90 -5.78
N THR A 381 11.37 8.65 -6.44
CA THR A 381 11.34 8.10 -7.79
C THR A 381 11.24 6.57 -7.78
N TRP A 382 10.80 5.96 -8.88
CA TRP A 382 10.82 4.51 -9.02
C TRP A 382 12.23 3.91 -8.91
N GLY A 383 13.26 4.66 -9.33
CA GLY A 383 14.67 4.27 -9.15
C GLY A 383 15.06 4.18 -7.68
N GLU A 384 14.70 5.18 -6.88
CA GLU A 384 14.96 5.15 -5.43
C GLU A 384 14.18 4.03 -4.72
N VAL A 385 12.92 3.80 -5.12
CA VAL A 385 12.11 2.68 -4.62
C VAL A 385 12.83 1.35 -4.87
N LEU A 386 13.33 1.14 -6.09
CA LEU A 386 14.06 -0.07 -6.46
C LEU A 386 15.34 -0.23 -5.65
N GLU A 387 16.16 0.81 -5.54
CA GLU A 387 17.45 0.76 -4.84
C GLU A 387 17.26 0.45 -3.35
N LYS A 388 16.41 1.21 -2.68
CA LYS A 388 16.09 1.04 -1.25
C LYS A 388 15.42 -0.32 -1.02
N GLY A 389 14.49 -0.72 -1.88
CA GLY A 389 13.82 -2.02 -1.85
C GLY A 389 14.79 -3.19 -2.00
N LYS A 390 15.74 -3.13 -2.95
CA LYS A 390 16.79 -4.15 -3.14
C LYS A 390 17.67 -4.30 -1.91
N LYS A 391 18.11 -3.18 -1.32
CA LYS A 391 18.94 -3.18 -0.12
C LYS A 391 18.27 -3.97 1.00
N VAL A 392 17.01 -3.63 1.30
CA VAL A 392 16.23 -4.28 2.34
C VAL A 392 15.89 -5.74 1.99
N ALA A 393 15.54 -6.04 0.75
CA ALA A 393 15.19 -7.40 0.31
C ALA A 393 16.38 -8.39 0.40
N ARG A 394 17.63 -7.89 0.37
CA ARG A 394 18.83 -8.69 0.61
C ARG A 394 19.02 -9.01 2.10
N ASP A 395 18.61 -8.11 2.99
CA ASP A 395 18.67 -8.35 4.44
C ASP A 395 17.52 -9.25 4.92
N TYR A 396 16.37 -9.22 4.24
CA TYR A 396 15.16 -9.97 4.58
C TYR A 396 14.63 -10.83 3.41
N PRO A 397 15.44 -11.78 2.89
CA PRO A 397 15.17 -12.46 1.62
C PRO A 397 14.07 -13.51 1.73
N PHE A 398 13.08 -13.48 0.83
CA PHE A 398 11.99 -14.47 0.71
C PHE A 398 12.47 -15.91 0.71
N GLU A 399 11.67 -16.85 1.21
CA GLU A 399 11.94 -18.27 1.02
C GLU A 399 11.78 -18.68 -0.45
N GLY A 400 12.38 -19.82 -0.85
CA GLY A 400 12.16 -20.39 -2.18
C GLY A 400 12.51 -19.45 -3.35
N GLN A 401 13.55 -18.63 -3.20
CA GLN A 401 14.08 -17.83 -4.30
C GLN A 401 14.51 -18.75 -5.44
N ILE A 402 14.11 -18.41 -6.66
CA ILE A 402 14.46 -19.17 -7.87
C ILE A 402 15.78 -18.66 -8.45
N TRP A 403 16.06 -17.37 -8.25
CA TRP A 403 17.30 -16.74 -8.67
C TRP A 403 17.69 -15.62 -7.69
N TYR A 404 18.94 -15.18 -7.74
CA TYR A 404 19.38 -14.04 -6.93
C TYR A 404 18.59 -12.77 -7.32
N PRO A 405 18.02 -12.02 -6.35
CA PRO A 405 17.13 -10.89 -6.63
C PRO A 405 17.92 -9.63 -7.03
N ASP A 406 18.38 -9.63 -8.27
CA ASP A 406 19.10 -8.52 -8.90
C ASP A 406 18.41 -8.01 -10.17
N GLY A 407 17.08 -8.16 -10.23
CA GLY A 407 16.28 -7.62 -11.34
C GLY A 407 16.31 -6.09 -11.37
N ASP A 408 16.07 -5.48 -12.53
CA ASP A 408 16.26 -4.04 -12.70
C ASP A 408 15.16 -3.38 -13.54
N ILE A 409 15.04 -2.06 -13.44
CA ILE A 409 14.11 -1.27 -14.25
C ILE A 409 14.76 -0.84 -15.57
N ARG A 410 13.94 -0.74 -16.60
CA ARG A 410 14.37 -0.38 -17.96
C ARG A 410 13.38 0.63 -18.51
N SER A 411 13.85 1.78 -18.99
CA SER A 411 13.00 2.80 -19.62
C SER A 411 12.64 2.45 -21.07
N SER A 412 13.53 1.79 -21.79
CA SER A 412 13.29 1.33 -23.16
C SER A 412 12.52 0.00 -23.18
N LYS A 413 11.36 -0.01 -23.85
CA LYS A 413 10.57 -1.23 -24.07
C LYS A 413 11.34 -2.30 -24.84
N PHE A 414 12.18 -1.88 -25.80
CA PHE A 414 13.04 -2.80 -26.55
C PHE A 414 14.04 -3.51 -25.64
N VAL A 415 14.76 -2.76 -24.80
CA VAL A 415 15.73 -3.33 -23.85
C VAL A 415 15.01 -4.21 -22.82
N HIS A 416 13.85 -3.77 -22.33
CA HIS A 416 13.02 -4.59 -21.44
C HIS A 416 12.70 -5.95 -22.07
N ASN A 417 12.20 -5.97 -23.31
CA ASN A 417 11.84 -7.19 -24.02
C ASN A 417 13.04 -8.11 -24.27
N LEU A 418 14.21 -7.55 -24.57
CA LEU A 418 15.45 -8.33 -24.70
C LEU A 418 15.77 -9.07 -23.39
N PHE A 419 15.68 -8.37 -22.25
CA PHE A 419 15.90 -8.99 -20.95
C PHE A 419 14.81 -10.01 -20.58
N VAL A 420 13.54 -9.74 -20.91
CA VAL A 420 12.45 -10.72 -20.71
C VAL A 420 12.73 -11.99 -21.51
N PHE A 421 13.14 -11.87 -22.77
CA PHE A 421 13.47 -13.03 -23.59
C PHE A 421 14.59 -13.89 -22.98
N PHE A 422 15.73 -13.27 -22.64
CA PHE A 422 16.89 -14.00 -22.13
C PHE A 422 16.78 -14.45 -20.67
N PHE A 423 16.16 -13.66 -19.81
CA PHE A 423 16.18 -13.89 -18.36
C PHE A 423 14.83 -14.32 -17.77
N HIS A 424 13.74 -14.30 -18.56
CA HIS A 424 12.45 -14.85 -18.15
C HIS A 424 12.03 -16.03 -19.01
N LEU A 425 11.94 -15.84 -20.33
CA LEU A 425 11.34 -16.82 -21.23
C LEU A 425 12.21 -18.06 -21.39
N ILE A 426 13.48 -17.89 -21.81
CA ILE A 426 14.41 -19.01 -21.99
C ILE A 426 14.56 -19.84 -20.70
N PRO A 427 14.84 -19.24 -19.52
CA PRO A 427 14.92 -20.00 -18.27
C PRO A 427 13.62 -20.70 -17.91
N ALA A 428 12.46 -20.11 -18.18
CA ALA A 428 11.18 -20.73 -17.87
C ALA A 428 10.91 -21.99 -18.69
N TYR A 429 11.18 -21.95 -20.00
CA TYR A 429 11.08 -23.13 -20.85
C TYR A 429 12.11 -24.19 -20.49
N LEU A 430 13.34 -23.79 -20.14
CA LEU A 430 14.38 -24.72 -19.69
C LEU A 430 13.94 -25.43 -18.40
N ILE A 431 13.43 -24.69 -17.41
CA ILE A 431 12.93 -25.28 -16.15
C ILE A 431 11.77 -26.23 -16.42
N ASP A 432 10.78 -25.83 -17.23
CA ASP A 432 9.65 -26.72 -17.55
C ASP A 432 10.06 -27.94 -18.37
N PHE A 433 11.08 -27.82 -19.22
CA PHE A 433 11.67 -28.96 -19.92
C PHE A 433 12.38 -29.92 -18.97
N LEU A 434 13.17 -29.41 -18.00
CA LEU A 434 13.77 -30.25 -16.96
C LEU A 434 12.69 -30.92 -16.09
N MET A 435 11.64 -30.19 -15.70
CA MET A 435 10.51 -30.77 -14.98
C MET A 435 9.84 -31.90 -15.78
N LEU A 436 9.71 -31.75 -17.10
CA LEU A 436 9.20 -32.82 -17.97
C LEU A 436 10.11 -34.07 -17.93
N ILE A 437 11.43 -33.89 -18.05
CA ILE A 437 12.41 -34.99 -17.96
C ILE A 437 12.29 -35.73 -16.61
N PHE A 438 12.16 -34.98 -15.52
CA PHE A 438 12.01 -35.54 -14.16
C PHE A 438 10.58 -35.96 -13.81
N ARG A 439 9.65 -35.98 -14.79
CA ARG A 439 8.23 -36.33 -14.61
C ARG A 439 7.53 -35.50 -13.53
N GLN A 440 7.97 -34.27 -13.35
CA GLN A 440 7.37 -33.27 -12.47
C GLN A 440 6.38 -32.37 -13.22
N LYS A 441 5.52 -31.69 -12.47
CA LYS A 441 4.54 -30.77 -13.04
C LYS A 441 5.22 -29.49 -13.55
N ARG A 442 5.08 -29.22 -14.85
CA ARG A 442 5.47 -27.96 -15.49
C ARG A 442 4.68 -26.77 -14.93
N PHE A 443 5.36 -25.70 -14.58
CA PHE A 443 4.76 -24.56 -13.91
C PHE A 443 5.39 -23.21 -14.27
N MET A 444 6.65 -23.16 -14.68
CA MET A 444 7.41 -21.90 -14.75
C MET A 444 6.93 -20.99 -15.88
N VAL A 445 6.63 -21.53 -17.06
CA VAL A 445 6.10 -20.72 -18.18
C VAL A 445 4.76 -20.10 -17.80
N ARG A 446 3.92 -20.83 -17.06
CA ARG A 446 2.63 -20.31 -16.57
C ARG A 446 2.81 -19.20 -15.54
N ILE A 447 3.81 -19.31 -14.67
CA ILE A 447 4.15 -18.25 -13.71
C ILE A 447 4.65 -17.01 -14.46
N GLN A 448 5.58 -17.17 -15.41
CA GLN A 448 6.09 -16.03 -16.18
C GLN A 448 5.00 -15.35 -17.00
N LYS A 449 4.06 -16.10 -17.59
CA LYS A 449 2.91 -15.51 -18.28
C LYS A 449 2.09 -14.60 -17.34
N ARG A 450 1.70 -15.11 -16.16
CA ARG A 450 0.96 -14.31 -15.16
C ARG A 450 1.72 -13.07 -14.69
N ILE A 451 3.04 -13.17 -14.57
CA ILE A 451 3.90 -12.03 -14.22
C ILE A 451 3.90 -11.01 -15.36
N SER A 452 4.06 -11.45 -16.61
CA SER A 452 4.04 -10.59 -17.78
C SER A 452 2.71 -9.83 -17.90
N ASP A 453 1.59 -10.55 -17.81
CA ASP A 453 0.24 -9.98 -17.88
C ASP A 453 0.06 -8.90 -16.78
N GLY A 454 0.44 -9.22 -15.53
CA GLY A 454 0.36 -8.28 -14.41
C GLY A 454 1.31 -7.09 -14.51
N LEU A 455 2.51 -7.26 -15.07
CA LEU A 455 3.46 -6.16 -15.27
C LEU A 455 3.01 -5.22 -16.38
N GLU A 456 2.48 -5.74 -17.49
CA GLU A 456 2.01 -4.94 -18.64
C GLU A 456 0.96 -3.92 -18.21
N VAL A 457 0.03 -4.34 -17.36
CA VAL A 457 -0.99 -3.45 -16.77
C VAL A 457 -0.39 -2.30 -15.97
N LEU A 458 0.74 -2.52 -15.29
CA LEU A 458 1.42 -1.50 -14.47
C LEU A 458 2.31 -0.55 -15.29
N GLN A 459 2.71 -0.95 -16.50
CA GLN A 459 3.62 -0.15 -17.34
C GLN A 459 3.04 1.23 -17.61
N TYR A 460 1.73 1.33 -17.83
CA TYR A 460 1.09 2.62 -18.11
C TYR A 460 1.34 3.66 -16.99
N PHE A 461 1.26 3.21 -15.74
CA PHE A 461 1.41 4.07 -14.55
C PHE A 461 2.87 4.33 -14.18
N THR A 462 3.77 3.41 -14.51
CA THR A 462 5.21 3.48 -14.15
C THR A 462 6.09 4.08 -15.24
N THR A 463 5.53 4.37 -16.42
CA THR A 463 6.21 5.00 -17.57
C THR A 463 5.66 6.38 -17.91
N ARG A 464 4.88 6.98 -17.00
CA ARG A 464 4.40 8.36 -17.06
C ARG A 464 4.70 9.05 -15.74
N ASP A 465 4.96 10.35 -15.82
CA ASP A 465 5.03 11.19 -14.62
C ASP A 465 3.61 11.67 -14.32
N TRP A 466 3.23 11.65 -13.04
CA TRP A 466 1.87 11.96 -12.61
C TRP A 466 1.91 13.15 -11.67
N VAL A 467 1.12 14.17 -11.97
CA VAL A 467 0.97 15.35 -11.12
C VAL A 467 -0.44 15.35 -10.54
N PHE A 468 -0.54 14.97 -9.26
CA PHE A 468 -1.79 15.00 -8.50
C PHE A 468 -1.79 16.19 -7.55
N HIS A 469 -2.72 17.11 -7.72
CA HIS A 469 -2.95 18.20 -6.77
C HIS A 469 -3.82 17.69 -5.61
N ASN A 470 -3.39 17.85 -4.36
CA ASN A 470 -4.06 17.31 -3.17
C ASN A 470 -4.36 18.39 -2.11
N THR A 471 -4.65 19.61 -2.55
CA THR A 471 -4.86 20.79 -1.70
C THR A 471 -5.95 20.58 -0.64
N ASN A 472 -7.09 19.98 -0.98
CA ASN A 472 -8.18 19.72 -0.05
C ASN A 472 -7.76 18.75 1.05
N MET A 473 -6.98 17.70 0.71
CA MET A 473 -6.41 16.79 1.73
C MET A 473 -5.45 17.54 2.66
N LEU A 474 -4.57 18.38 2.11
CA LEU A 474 -3.60 19.17 2.89
C LEU A 474 -4.28 20.19 3.81
N VAL A 475 -5.29 20.90 3.30
CA VAL A 475 -6.09 21.85 4.09
C VAL A 475 -6.83 21.12 5.20
N MET A 476 -7.47 19.98 4.89
CA MET A 476 -8.13 19.16 5.90
C MET A 476 -7.14 18.68 6.98
N TRP A 477 -5.95 18.21 6.60
CA TRP A 477 -4.91 17.86 7.56
C TRP A 477 -4.47 19.06 8.41
N GLY A 478 -4.30 20.24 7.80
CA GLY A 478 -3.97 21.48 8.50
C GLY A 478 -4.99 21.84 9.58
N ASP A 479 -6.28 21.72 9.24
CA ASP A 479 -7.42 22.07 10.09
C ASP A 479 -7.70 21.08 11.22
N MET A 480 -7.14 19.85 11.17
CA MET A 480 -7.37 18.85 12.22
C MET A 480 -6.80 19.29 13.57
N SER A 481 -7.56 19.01 14.64
CA SER A 481 -7.12 19.20 16.02
C SER A 481 -5.85 18.37 16.31
N PRO A 482 -5.00 18.76 17.29
CA PRO A 482 -3.82 17.97 17.66
C PRO A 482 -4.16 16.52 18.00
N LYS A 483 -5.31 16.29 18.66
CA LYS A 483 -5.81 14.95 19.02
C LYS A 483 -6.22 14.15 17.78
N ASP A 484 -6.88 14.78 16.81
CA ASP A 484 -7.20 14.12 15.54
C ASP A 484 -5.95 13.80 14.73
N LYS A 485 -4.93 14.68 14.73
CA LYS A 485 -3.65 14.42 14.07
C LYS A 485 -2.92 13.21 14.65
N GLU A 486 -3.01 13.02 15.96
CA GLU A 486 -2.45 11.84 16.63
C GLU A 486 -3.26 10.57 16.33
N LEU A 487 -4.58 10.65 16.40
CA LEU A 487 -5.47 9.49 16.23
C LEU A 487 -5.63 9.08 14.76
N PHE A 488 -5.62 10.02 13.82
CA PHE A 488 -5.85 9.81 12.40
C PHE A 488 -4.73 10.45 11.55
N PRO A 489 -3.46 10.05 11.74
CA PRO A 489 -2.33 10.70 11.10
C PRO A 489 -2.39 10.61 9.58
N LEU A 490 -2.13 11.75 8.91
CA LEU A 490 -1.99 11.87 7.46
C LEU A 490 -0.57 12.27 7.01
N ASP A 491 0.34 12.47 7.96
CA ASP A 491 1.69 12.95 7.68
C ASP A 491 2.58 11.87 7.05
N LEU A 492 3.20 12.22 5.93
CA LEU A 492 4.13 11.39 5.16
C LEU A 492 5.55 11.97 5.12
N LEU A 493 5.75 13.20 5.63
CA LEU A 493 7.04 13.89 5.61
C LEU A 493 8.08 13.14 6.46
N HIS A 494 7.69 12.74 7.67
CA HIS A 494 8.60 12.19 8.67
C HIS A 494 8.76 10.67 8.63
N VAL A 495 8.41 10.02 7.52
CA VAL A 495 8.52 8.56 7.38
C VAL A 495 9.97 8.13 7.16
N ASP A 496 10.48 7.18 7.94
CA ASP A 496 11.73 6.51 7.58
C ASP A 496 11.45 5.47 6.49
N ILE A 497 11.88 5.76 5.26
CA ILE A 497 11.62 4.92 4.09
C ILE A 497 12.29 3.55 4.21
N LEU A 498 13.49 3.45 4.79
CA LEU A 498 14.15 2.15 4.90
C LEU A 498 13.44 1.27 5.92
N SER A 499 13.02 1.85 7.05
CA SER A 499 12.18 1.14 8.02
C SER A 499 10.83 0.74 7.41
N TYR A 500 10.18 1.63 6.65
CA TYR A 500 8.91 1.31 6.00
C TYR A 500 9.05 0.21 4.94
N MET A 501 10.10 0.25 4.10
CA MET A 501 10.40 -0.81 3.13
C MET A 501 10.66 -2.16 3.81
N ARG A 502 11.35 -2.15 4.96
CA ARG A 502 11.54 -3.35 5.79
C ARG A 502 10.21 -3.91 6.23
N ASP A 503 9.33 -3.08 6.75
CA ASP A 503 8.04 -3.53 7.26
C ASP A 503 7.14 -4.04 6.13
N ILE A 504 7.19 -3.42 4.94
CA ILE A 504 6.55 -3.94 3.71
C ILE A 504 7.06 -5.35 3.37
N ILE A 505 8.37 -5.57 3.34
CA ILE A 505 8.96 -6.86 2.97
C ILE A 505 8.61 -7.93 4.03
N LEU A 506 8.75 -7.61 5.32
CA LEU A 506 8.38 -8.52 6.40
C LEU A 506 6.88 -8.84 6.40
N GLY A 507 6.03 -7.83 6.17
CA GLY A 507 4.59 -8.00 6.03
C GLY A 507 4.23 -8.89 4.84
N ALA A 508 4.86 -8.69 3.69
CA ALA A 508 4.68 -9.54 2.51
C ALA A 508 5.08 -10.99 2.79
N ARG A 509 6.17 -11.23 3.53
CA ARG A 509 6.56 -12.58 3.97
C ARG A 509 5.51 -13.22 4.86
N GLN A 510 5.14 -12.55 5.96
CA GLN A 510 4.31 -13.13 7.01
C GLN A 510 2.85 -13.28 6.56
N TYR A 511 2.30 -12.25 5.92
CA TYR A 511 0.87 -12.15 5.69
C TYR A 511 0.46 -12.68 4.31
N CYS A 512 1.28 -12.49 3.28
CA CYS A 512 0.99 -12.99 1.92
C CYS A 512 1.63 -14.36 1.68
N MET A 513 2.94 -14.49 1.95
CA MET A 513 3.65 -15.75 1.69
C MET A 513 3.53 -16.80 2.80
N LYS A 514 3.03 -16.39 3.98
CA LYS A 514 2.94 -17.25 5.17
C LYS A 514 4.30 -17.82 5.61
N GLU A 515 5.36 -17.07 5.36
CA GLU A 515 6.74 -17.40 5.74
C GLU A 515 6.99 -16.91 7.18
N ASP A 516 7.41 -17.81 8.07
CA ASP A 516 7.74 -17.47 9.45
C ASP A 516 9.05 -16.68 9.51
N LEU A 517 9.16 -15.71 10.44
CA LEU A 517 10.38 -14.90 10.55
C LEU A 517 11.59 -15.71 11.03
N SER A 518 11.37 -16.82 11.73
CA SER A 518 12.43 -17.76 12.13
C SER A 518 13.13 -18.42 10.94
N SER A 519 12.55 -18.38 9.73
CA SER A 519 13.18 -18.93 8.52
C SER A 519 14.23 -18.01 7.89
N LEU A 520 14.31 -16.74 8.31
CA LEU A 520 15.23 -15.75 7.74
C LEU A 520 16.70 -16.21 7.70
N PRO A 521 17.28 -16.86 8.72
CA PRO A 521 18.65 -17.36 8.65
C PRO A 521 18.85 -18.36 7.51
N ARG A 522 17.91 -19.30 7.33
CA ARG A 522 17.95 -20.28 6.23
C ARG A 522 17.81 -19.60 4.87
N ALA A 523 16.89 -18.64 4.76
CA ALA A 523 16.68 -17.90 3.52
C ALA A 523 17.92 -17.08 3.11
N ARG A 524 18.63 -16.48 4.08
CA ARG A 524 19.91 -15.79 3.82
C ARG A 524 21.01 -16.73 3.32
N ILE A 525 21.12 -17.94 3.88
CA ILE A 525 22.08 -18.94 3.40
C ILE A 525 21.76 -19.31 1.94
N HIS A 526 20.49 -19.59 1.63
CA HIS A 526 20.05 -19.89 0.27
C HIS A 526 20.36 -18.72 -0.68
N GLN A 527 20.09 -17.48 -0.28
CA GLN A 527 20.40 -16.31 -1.08
C GLN A 527 21.90 -16.16 -1.36
N ARG A 528 22.77 -16.45 -0.38
CA ARG A 528 24.24 -16.43 -0.58
C ARG A 528 24.69 -17.47 -1.61
N ILE A 529 24.11 -18.67 -1.60
CA ILE A 529 24.38 -19.68 -2.62
C ILE A 529 23.94 -19.16 -3.99
N LEU A 530 22.72 -18.62 -4.09
CA LEU A 530 22.22 -18.03 -5.33
C LEU A 530 23.07 -16.85 -5.80
N TYR A 531 23.65 -16.06 -4.89
CA TYR A 531 24.60 -15.00 -5.24
C TYR A 531 25.85 -15.56 -5.91
N VAL A 532 26.46 -16.60 -5.34
CA VAL A 532 27.64 -17.25 -5.94
C VAL A 532 27.30 -17.82 -7.31
N ILE A 533 26.16 -18.52 -7.45
CA ILE A 533 25.67 -19.03 -8.74
C ILE A 533 25.48 -17.89 -9.74
N HIS A 534 24.84 -16.81 -9.32
CA HIS A 534 24.54 -15.66 -10.16
C HIS A 534 25.82 -14.99 -10.70
N VAL A 535 26.77 -14.70 -9.81
CA VAL A 535 28.06 -14.10 -10.16
C VAL A 535 28.85 -15.03 -11.07
N THR A 536 28.91 -16.32 -10.76
CA THR A 536 29.59 -17.32 -11.60
C THR A 536 28.98 -17.39 -12.99
N THR A 537 27.65 -17.40 -13.09
CA THR A 537 26.94 -17.44 -14.38
C THR A 537 27.21 -16.18 -15.20
N ILE A 538 27.24 -15.01 -14.57
CA ILE A 538 27.61 -13.75 -15.24
C ILE A 538 29.03 -13.84 -15.81
N TYR A 539 30.02 -14.24 -14.99
CA TYR A 539 31.40 -14.34 -15.45
C TYR A 539 31.58 -15.38 -16.55
N LEU A 540 30.95 -16.55 -16.43
CA LEU A 540 30.97 -17.58 -17.48
C LEU A 540 30.34 -17.09 -18.78
N PHE A 541 29.25 -16.32 -18.70
CA PHE A 541 28.60 -15.74 -19.87
C PHE A 541 29.52 -14.75 -20.60
N TYR A 542 30.11 -13.79 -19.87
CA TYR A 542 31.04 -12.82 -20.47
C TYR A 542 32.32 -13.48 -20.97
N PHE A 543 32.87 -14.44 -20.23
CA PHE A 543 34.00 -15.24 -20.68
C PHE A 543 33.67 -15.99 -21.99
N GLY A 544 32.48 -16.59 -22.08
CA GLY A 544 32.01 -17.26 -23.30
C GLY A 544 31.90 -16.32 -24.50
N ILE A 545 31.37 -15.10 -24.30
CA ILE A 545 31.34 -14.07 -25.35
C ILE A 545 32.76 -13.69 -25.77
N LEU A 546 33.65 -13.40 -24.82
CA LEU A 546 35.04 -13.01 -25.12
C LEU A 546 35.78 -14.14 -25.86
N TYR A 547 35.57 -15.39 -25.46
CA TYR A 547 36.14 -16.55 -26.13
C TYR A 547 35.60 -16.71 -27.56
N LEU A 548 34.30 -16.49 -27.79
CA LEU A 548 33.72 -16.50 -29.12
C LEU A 548 34.26 -15.37 -30.00
N VAL A 549 34.44 -14.16 -29.45
CA VAL A 549 35.04 -13.03 -30.17
C VAL A 549 36.49 -13.33 -30.52
N TYR A 550 37.29 -13.80 -29.57
CA TYR A 550 38.68 -14.23 -29.80
C TYR A 550 38.75 -15.32 -30.89
N LYS A 551 37.86 -16.31 -30.86
CA LYS A 551 37.88 -17.41 -31.84
C LYS A 551 37.49 -16.96 -33.25
N ASN A 552 36.53 -16.06 -33.38
CA ASN A 552 35.89 -15.74 -34.67
C ASN A 552 36.30 -14.39 -35.28
N VAL A 553 36.99 -13.53 -34.52
CA VAL A 553 37.48 -12.23 -35.01
C VAL A 553 39.00 -12.26 -35.09
N GLU A 554 39.51 -12.47 -36.30
CA GLU A 554 40.95 -12.67 -36.56
C GLU A 554 41.81 -11.52 -36.03
N PHE A 555 41.38 -10.28 -36.22
CA PHE A 555 42.08 -9.10 -35.70
C PHE A 555 42.25 -9.16 -34.17
N VAL A 556 41.20 -9.52 -33.43
CA VAL A 556 41.22 -9.61 -31.97
C VAL A 556 42.13 -10.74 -31.52
N ARG A 557 42.08 -11.88 -32.20
CA ARG A 557 42.96 -13.04 -31.93
C ARG A 557 44.44 -12.65 -32.07
N VAL A 558 44.83 -12.12 -33.23
CA VAL A 558 46.22 -11.75 -33.53
C VAL A 558 46.72 -10.68 -32.56
N PHE A 559 45.90 -9.68 -32.25
CA PHE A 559 46.25 -8.63 -31.31
C PHE A 559 46.47 -9.17 -29.88
N LEU A 560 45.56 -10.03 -29.39
CA LEU A 560 45.67 -10.63 -28.06
C LEU A 560 46.84 -11.62 -27.96
N ASP A 561 47.10 -12.41 -28.99
CA ASP A 561 48.24 -13.32 -29.06
C ASP A 561 49.57 -12.55 -29.02
N TYR A 562 49.69 -11.49 -29.85
CA TYR A 562 50.85 -10.61 -29.84
C TYR A 562 51.10 -9.97 -28.47
N PHE A 563 50.04 -9.48 -27.82
CA PHE A 563 50.15 -8.89 -26.49
C PHE A 563 50.52 -9.94 -25.43
N THR A 564 49.93 -11.12 -25.50
CA THR A 564 50.23 -12.24 -24.59
C THR A 564 51.69 -12.68 -24.72
N ASP A 565 52.22 -12.75 -25.93
CA ASP A 565 53.61 -13.09 -26.17
C ASP A 565 54.57 -12.00 -25.66
N LYS A 566 54.23 -10.71 -25.83
CA LYS A 566 54.99 -9.61 -25.22
C LYS A 566 54.96 -9.64 -23.70
N MET A 567 53.82 -9.99 -23.08
CA MET A 567 53.68 -10.11 -21.63
C MET A 567 54.51 -11.28 -21.07
N LYS A 568 54.61 -12.41 -21.79
CA LYS A 568 55.51 -13.53 -21.40
C LYS A 568 56.98 -13.12 -21.38
N MET A 569 57.38 -12.13 -22.17
CA MET A 569 58.75 -11.60 -22.17
C MET A 569 59.05 -10.67 -20.97
N LEU A 570 58.05 -10.33 -20.13
CA LEU A 570 58.28 -9.54 -18.93
C LEU A 570 58.85 -10.42 -17.80
N PRO A 571 59.97 -10.03 -17.16
CA PRO A 571 60.72 -10.89 -16.23
C PRO A 571 59.91 -11.47 -15.06
N LEU A 572 58.95 -10.69 -14.54
CA LEU A 572 58.10 -11.06 -13.40
C LEU A 572 56.93 -12.00 -13.77
N VAL A 573 56.50 -11.98 -15.03
CA VAL A 573 55.35 -12.75 -15.51
C VAL A 573 55.81 -14.06 -16.15
N GLY A 574 56.92 -14.02 -16.90
CA GLY A 574 57.54 -15.21 -17.49
C GLY A 574 57.95 -16.26 -16.44
N SER A 575 58.50 -15.83 -15.30
CA SER A 575 58.93 -16.74 -14.22
C SER A 575 57.78 -17.49 -13.53
N ILE A 576 56.55 -16.96 -13.57
CA ILE A 576 55.35 -17.58 -12.97
C ILE A 576 54.71 -18.58 -13.94
N ILE A 577 54.81 -18.31 -15.25
CA ILE A 577 54.22 -19.17 -16.29
C ILE A 577 55.09 -20.39 -16.56
N GLU A 578 56.43 -20.25 -16.54
CA GLU A 578 57.36 -21.37 -16.77
C GLU A 578 57.33 -22.44 -15.66
N THR A 579 56.98 -22.08 -14.42
CA THR A 579 56.89 -23.03 -13.28
C THR A 579 55.73 -24.02 -13.34
N HIS A 580 54.80 -23.90 -14.30
CA HIS A 580 53.64 -24.80 -14.44
C HIS A 580 53.68 -25.70 -15.68
N SER A 581 54.76 -25.64 -16.47
CA SER A 581 54.93 -26.41 -17.71
C SER A 581 56.00 -27.51 -17.64
N SER A 582 56.39 -27.95 -16.44
CA SER A 582 57.32 -29.06 -16.20
C SER A 582 56.65 -30.26 -15.56
#